data_AF-A0A506XZ71-F1
#
_entry.id   AF-A0A506XZ71-F1
#
_cell.length_a   1.000
_cell.length_b   1.000
_cell.length_c   1.000
_cell.angle_alpha   90.00
_cell.angle_beta   90.00
_cell.angle_gamma   90.00
#
_symmetry.space_group_name_H-M   'P 1'
#
loop_
_entity.id
_entity.type
_entity.pdbx_description
1 polymer ?
#
loop_
_entity_poly.entity_id
_entity_poly.type
_entity_poly.pdbx_seq_one_letter_code
_entity_poly.pdbx_strand_id
1 'polypeptide(L)'
;MSPSKSSSVDYASQCTICIDYQAGERVDRIVYERPQAPVPDRPLTEADRVRLLRHPDDTSLTQEAQAIFADLKNRGELDPSAIVVGIFIARSAAAALEMGL
;
A
#
# COMPACT_ATOMS: atom_id res chain seq x y z
N MET A 1 18.95 18.43 -18.96
CA MET A 1 18.79 16.98 -19.11
C MET A 1 18.49 16.43 -17.73
N SER A 2 17.23 16.14 -17.45
CA SER A 2 16.79 15.63 -16.14
C SER A 2 17.07 14.13 -16.09
N PRO A 3 17.82 13.61 -15.11
CA PRO A 3 17.93 12.18 -14.93
C PRO A 3 16.65 11.66 -14.28
N SER A 4 16.14 10.58 -14.87
CA SER A 4 15.05 9.73 -14.44
C SER A 4 15.02 9.56 -12.92
N LYS A 5 13.87 9.86 -12.29
CA LYS A 5 13.58 9.45 -10.93
C LYS A 5 13.62 7.92 -10.91
N SER A 6 14.76 7.34 -10.54
CA SER A 6 14.79 6.04 -9.89
C SER A 6 14.02 6.23 -8.58
N SER A 7 12.73 5.91 -8.60
CA SER A 7 11.88 5.78 -7.42
C SER A 7 12.41 4.59 -6.63
N SER A 8 13.54 4.76 -5.95
CA SER A 8 14.02 3.78 -4.99
C SER A 8 13.00 3.78 -3.86
N VAL A 9 12.13 2.79 -3.86
CA VAL A 9 11.08 2.61 -2.84
C VAL A 9 11.76 2.58 -1.48
N ASP A 10 11.45 3.54 -0.61
CA ASP A 10 11.95 3.57 0.76
C ASP A 10 11.02 2.71 1.63
N TYR A 11 11.18 1.40 1.51
CA TYR A 11 10.42 0.41 2.26
C TYR A 11 10.65 0.43 3.79
N ALA A 12 11.61 1.22 4.29
CA ALA A 12 11.80 1.43 5.73
C ALA A 12 10.86 2.50 6.30
N SER A 13 10.38 3.41 5.44
CA SER A 13 9.54 4.54 5.81
C SER A 13 8.16 4.51 5.14
N GLN A 14 7.84 3.47 4.36
CA GLN A 14 6.59 3.34 3.61
C GLN A 14 6.10 1.89 3.58
N CYS A 15 4.78 1.68 3.63
CA CYS A 15 4.18 0.43 3.20
C CYS A 15 3.85 0.48 1.72
N THR A 16 3.91 -0.70 1.11
CA THR A 16 3.35 -0.95 -0.21
C THR A 16 2.02 -1.67 -0.04
N ILE A 17 0.98 -1.15 -0.69
CA ILE A 17 -0.35 -1.74 -0.70
C ILE A 17 -0.65 -2.21 -2.12
N CYS A 18 -1.06 -3.47 -2.24
CA CYS A 18 -1.42 -4.09 -3.50
C CYS A 18 -2.90 -4.45 -3.49
N ILE A 19 -3.60 -4.10 -4.56
CA ILE A 19 -4.99 -4.50 -4.81
C ILE A 19 -4.98 -5.39 -6.05
N ASP A 20 -5.18 -6.68 -5.83
CA ASP A 20 -5.42 -7.62 -6.91
C ASP A 20 -6.89 -7.57 -7.27
N TYR A 21 -7.18 -7.39 -8.56
CA TYR A 21 -8.53 -7.34 -9.06
C TYR A 21 -8.66 -8.17 -10.33
N GLN A 22 -9.86 -8.71 -10.54
CA GLN A 22 -10.21 -9.45 -11.73
C GLN A 22 -11.14 -8.61 -12.60
N ALA A 23 -10.80 -8.47 -13.88
CA ALA A 23 -11.63 -7.86 -14.91
C ALA A 23 -11.80 -8.85 -16.08
N GLY A 24 -13.00 -9.43 -16.21
CA GLY A 24 -13.22 -10.55 -17.12
C GLY A 24 -12.38 -11.77 -16.76
N GLU A 25 -11.56 -12.25 -17.70
CA GLU A 25 -10.64 -13.40 -17.51
C GLU A 25 -9.23 -12.98 -17.06
N ARG A 26 -8.99 -11.68 -16.86
CA ARG A 26 -7.67 -11.16 -16.46
C ARG A 26 -7.64 -10.82 -14.99
N VAL A 27 -6.53 -11.13 -14.35
CA VAL A 27 -6.17 -10.64 -13.01
C VAL A 27 -5.08 -9.60 -13.18
N ASP A 28 -5.33 -8.41 -12.68
CA ASP A 28 -4.44 -7.26 -12.71
C ASP A 28 -4.19 -6.78 -11.27
N ARG A 29 -3.16 -5.93 -11.10
CA ARG A 29 -2.73 -5.43 -9.79
C ARG A 29 -2.54 -3.92 -9.80
N ILE A 30 -3.13 -3.24 -8.83
CA ILE A 30 -2.82 -1.84 -8.50
C ILE A 30 -1.82 -1.85 -7.34
N VAL A 31 -0.73 -1.10 -7.46
CA VAL A 31 0.28 -0.94 -6.39
C VAL A 31 0.42 0.53 -6.05
N TYR A 32 0.38 0.86 -4.77
CA TYR A 32 0.66 2.22 -4.30
C TYR A 32 1.39 2.22 -2.95
N GLU A 33 2.08 3.34 -2.69
CA GLU A 33 2.91 3.53 -1.50
C GLU A 33 2.19 4.41 -0.48
N ARG A 34 2.33 4.06 0.80
CA ARG A 34 1.77 4.79 1.93
C ARG A 34 2.87 5.08 2.95
N PRO A 35 3.04 6.33 3.40
CA PRO A 35 4.02 6.64 4.44
C PRO A 35 3.73 5.89 5.74
N GLN A 36 4.77 5.26 6.29
CA GLN A 36 4.80 4.70 7.64
C GLN A 36 5.74 5.53 8.52
N ALA A 37 5.48 5.60 9.82
CA ALA A 37 6.50 6.14 10.70
C ALA A 37 7.64 5.13 10.82
N PRO A 38 8.90 5.58 10.69
CA PRO A 38 10.03 4.75 11.05
C PRO A 38 9.90 4.38 12.53
N VAL A 39 9.97 3.08 12.85
CA VAL A 39 10.04 2.60 14.23
C VAL A 39 11.44 2.96 14.74
N PRO A 40 11.56 3.75 15.82
CA PRO A 40 12.86 4.11 16.36
C PRO A 40 13.65 2.86 16.77
N ASP A 41 14.93 2.78 16.41
CA ASP A 41 15.86 1.70 16.84
C ASP A 41 16.37 1.89 18.29
N ARG A 42 15.51 2.46 19.13
CA ARG A 42 15.76 2.77 20.54
C ARG A 42 14.52 2.39 21.35
N PRO A 43 14.65 2.22 22.68
CA PRO A 43 13.48 1.99 23.53
C PRO A 43 12.38 3.03 23.26
N LEU A 44 11.17 2.54 22.95
CA LEU A 44 10.03 3.37 22.61
C LEU A 44 9.62 4.20 23.81
N THR A 45 9.70 5.53 23.67
CA THR A 45 9.11 6.46 24.65
C THR A 45 7.59 6.45 24.53
N GLU A 46 6.90 6.97 25.54
CA GLU A 46 5.44 7.11 25.50
C GLU A 46 4.96 7.95 24.30
N ALA A 47 5.72 8.99 23.93
CA ALA A 47 5.46 9.78 22.73
C ALA A 47 5.63 8.98 21.43
N ASP A 48 6.64 8.10 21.35
CA ASP A 48 6.81 7.20 20.20
C ASP A 48 5.64 6.22 20.09
N ARG A 49 5.17 5.67 21.22
CA ARG A 49 4.02 4.76 21.26
C ARG A 49 2.73 5.45 20.82
N VAL A 50 2.47 6.67 21.30
CA VAL A 50 1.31 7.47 20.88
C VAL A 50 1.39 7.82 19.39
N ARG A 51 2.59 8.10 18.85
CA ARG A 51 2.76 8.28 17.40
C ARG A 51 2.45 7.00 16.63
N LEU A 52 3.02 5.86 17.05
CA LEU A 52 2.82 4.56 16.40
C LEU A 52 1.34 4.13 16.42
N LEU A 53 0.61 4.41 17.49
CA LEU A 53 -0.84 4.15 17.60
C LEU A 53 -1.71 4.99 16.66
N ARG A 54 -1.19 6.11 16.13
CA ARG A 54 -1.90 6.95 15.17
C ARG A 54 -1.72 6.49 13.72
N HIS A 55 -0.91 5.47 13.47
CA HIS A 55 -0.77 4.91 12.14
C HIS A 55 -1.92 3.96 11.84
N PRO A 56 -2.41 3.94 10.58
CA PRO A 56 -3.49 3.07 10.20
C PRO A 56 -3.10 1.61 10.41
N ASP A 57 -3.97 0.88 11.11
CA ASP A 57 -3.90 -0.58 11.18
C ASP A 57 -4.24 -1.21 9.83
N ASP A 58 -4.03 -2.51 9.69
CA ASP A 58 -4.30 -3.22 8.44
C ASP A 58 -5.77 -3.14 8.03
N THR A 59 -6.69 -3.04 9.00
CA THR A 59 -8.12 -2.83 8.75
C THR A 59 -8.37 -1.49 8.05
N SER A 60 -7.80 -0.41 8.58
CA SER A 60 -7.92 0.94 8.04
C SER A 60 -7.29 1.03 6.64
N LEU A 61 -6.13 0.42 6.45
CA LEU A 61 -5.45 0.35 5.15
C LEU A 61 -6.25 -0.48 4.12
N THR A 62 -6.89 -1.56 4.56
CA THR A 62 -7.76 -2.37 3.69
C THR A 62 -9.00 -1.59 3.25
N GLN A 63 -9.64 -0.85 4.17
CA GLN A 63 -10.79 0.01 3.84
C GLN A 63 -10.40 1.12 2.86
N GLU A 64 -9.23 1.73 3.07
CA GLU A 64 -8.68 2.72 2.16
C GLU A 64 -8.44 2.12 0.76
N ALA A 65 -7.81 0.95 0.69
CA ALA A 65 -7.56 0.26 -0.57
C ALA A 65 -8.86 -0.04 -1.34
N GLN A 66 -9.91 -0.46 -0.63
CA GLN A 66 -11.24 -0.62 -1.22
C GLN A 66 -11.84 0.70 -1.73
N ALA A 67 -11.68 1.79 -0.98
CA ALA A 67 -12.16 3.11 -1.38
C ALA A 67 -11.42 3.63 -2.63
N ILE A 68 -10.10 3.42 -2.71
CA ILE A 68 -9.29 3.75 -3.89
C ILE A 68 -9.76 2.94 -5.10
N PHE A 69 -9.94 1.63 -4.94
CA PHE A 69 -10.46 0.79 -6.02
C PHE A 69 -11.82 1.28 -6.53
N ALA A 70 -12.73 1.61 -5.61
CA ALA A 70 -14.04 2.15 -5.96
C ALA A 70 -13.95 3.50 -6.68
N ASP A 71 -13.06 4.41 -6.24
CA ASP A 71 -12.84 5.71 -6.91
C ASP A 71 -12.31 5.51 -8.35
N LEU A 72 -11.29 4.68 -8.53
CA LEU A 72 -10.74 4.36 -9.86
C LEU A 72 -11.80 3.75 -10.78
N LYS A 73 -12.64 2.86 -10.25
CA LYS A 73 -13.76 2.28 -10.98
C LYS A 73 -14.81 3.34 -11.37
N ASN A 74 -15.16 4.24 -10.45
CA ASN A 74 -16.12 5.31 -10.69
C ASN A 74 -15.61 6.35 -11.71
N ARG A 75 -14.29 6.54 -11.78
CA ARG A 75 -13.63 7.40 -12.77
C ARG A 75 -13.53 6.77 -14.16
N GLY A 76 -13.88 5.49 -14.30
CA GLY A 76 -13.75 4.75 -15.55
C GLY A 76 -12.31 4.35 -15.88
N GLU A 77 -11.40 4.39 -14.90
CA GLU A 77 -10.01 3.93 -15.05
C GLU A 77 -9.90 2.40 -14.96
N LEU A 78 -10.94 1.74 -14.44
CA LEU A 78 -11.06 0.28 -14.37
C LEU A 78 -12.31 -0.20 -15.11
N ASP A 79 -12.28 -1.47 -15.54
CA ASP A 79 -13.44 -2.11 -16.16
C ASP A 79 -14.66 -2.10 -15.19
N PRO A 80 -15.89 -1.82 -15.67
CA PRO A 80 -17.09 -1.85 -14.83
C PRO A 80 -17.37 -3.20 -14.16
N SER A 81 -16.89 -4.30 -14.73
CA SER A 81 -16.96 -5.65 -14.16
C SER A 81 -15.82 -5.95 -13.17
N ALA A 82 -14.83 -5.05 -13.03
CA ALA A 82 -13.68 -5.27 -12.17
C ALA A 82 -14.13 -5.50 -10.71
N ILE A 83 -13.60 -6.56 -10.10
CA ILE A 83 -13.82 -6.93 -8.69
C ILE A 83 -12.50 -7.12 -7.97
N VAL A 84 -12.40 -6.65 -6.74
CA VAL A 84 -11.23 -6.94 -5.88
C VAL A 84 -11.25 -8.42 -5.52
N VAL A 85 -10.11 -9.09 -5.74
CA VAL A 85 -9.90 -10.50 -5.38
C VAL A 85 -8.89 -10.66 -4.23
N GLY A 86 -8.04 -9.67 -4.00
CA GLY A 86 -7.09 -9.69 -2.88
C GLY A 86 -6.57 -8.29 -2.55
N ILE A 87 -6.29 -8.05 -1.27
CA ILE A 87 -5.59 -6.86 -0.80
C ILE A 87 -4.43 -7.32 0.07
N PHE A 88 -3.24 -6.83 -0.23
CA PHE A 88 -2.02 -7.21 0.48
C PHE A 88 -1.26 -5.95 0.91
N ILE A 89 -0.77 -5.96 2.14
CA ILE A 89 -0.09 -4.82 2.77
C ILE A 89 1.31 -5.26 3.19
N ALA A 90 2.33 -4.81 2.45
CA ALA A 90 3.72 -4.98 2.82
C ALA A 90 4.18 -3.80 3.67
N ARG A 91 4.36 -4.02 4.98
CA ARG A 91 4.84 -3.01 5.94
C ARG A 91 6.38 -2.88 6.00
N SER A 92 7.11 -3.67 5.23
CA SER A 92 8.58 -3.65 5.23
C SER A 92 9.14 -4.04 3.86
N ALA A 93 10.42 -3.76 3.65
CA ALA A 93 11.16 -4.14 2.45
C ALA A 93 11.14 -5.65 2.21
N ALA A 94 11.35 -6.41 3.28
CA ALA A 94 11.34 -7.86 3.23
C ALA A 94 9.97 -8.39 2.82
N ALA A 95 8.88 -7.84 3.39
CA ALA A 95 7.52 -8.25 3.03
C ALA A 95 7.19 -7.92 1.56
N ALA A 96 7.66 -6.78 1.05
CA ALA A 96 7.46 -6.42 -0.36
C ALA A 96 8.21 -7.37 -1.31
N LEU A 97 9.45 -7.73 -0.98
CA LEU A 97 10.25 -8.68 -1.76
C LEU A 97 9.63 -10.09 -1.77
N GLU A 98 9.11 -10.57 -0.63
CA GLU A 98 8.39 -11.84 -0.53
C GLU A 98 7.13 -11.86 -1.41
N MET A 99 6.53 -10.70 -1.63
CA MET A 99 5.35 -10.52 -2.50
C MET A 99 5.69 -10.33 -3.98
N GLY A 100 6.98 -10.31 -4.34
CA GLY A 100 7.45 -10.13 -5.72
C GLY A 100 7.26 -8.72 -6.26
N LEU A 101 7.33 -7.70 -5.39
CA LEU A 101 7.23 -6.27 -5.73
C LEU A 101 8.59 -5.64 -5.97
#